data_AF-P97059-F1
#
_entry.id   AF-P97059-F1
#
_cell.length_a   1.000
_cell.length_b   1.000
_cell.length_c   1.000
_cell.angle_alpha   90.00
_cell.angle_beta   90.00
_cell.angle_gamma   90.00
#
_symmetry.space_group_name_H-M   'P 1'
#
loop_
_entity.id
_entity.type
_entity.pdbx_description
1 polymer ?
#
loop_
_entity_poly.entity_id
_entity_poly.type
_entity_poly.pdbx_seq_one_letter_code
_entity_poly.pdbx_strand_id
1 'polypeptide(L)'
;MTIVGNLNKTNAKKLSDFMSVEPQIRLWDILQTKFKAKALQEKVYIEYDKVKADTWDRRNMRVEFNPNKLTHEEMIWLKQNIIDYMEDDGFTRLDLAFDFEDDLSDYYAMTDKAVKKTVFYGRNGKPETKYFGVRDSDRFIRIYNKKQERKDNADVEVVFEHLWRVEVELKRDMVDYWNDCFNDLHIFETCVGYFRKN
;
A
#
# COMPACT_ATOMS: atom_id res chain seq x y z
N MET A 1 0.27 2.72 -3.37
CA MET A 1 1.48 3.05 -4.15
C MET A 1 2.23 4.14 -3.41
N THR A 2 3.56 4.04 -3.38
CA THR A 2 4.42 5.06 -2.76
C THR A 2 5.54 5.44 -3.72
N ILE A 3 5.61 6.73 -4.04
CA ILE A 3 6.71 7.35 -4.79
C ILE A 3 7.56 8.11 -3.78
N VAL A 4 8.88 7.96 -3.88
CA VAL A 4 9.83 8.78 -3.12
C VAL A 4 10.81 9.42 -4.07
N GLY A 5 11.39 10.54 -3.66
CA GLY A 5 12.31 11.33 -4.46
C GLY A 5 12.94 12.42 -3.61
N ASN A 6 13.82 13.19 -4.22
CA ASN A 6 14.46 14.34 -3.62
C ASN A 6 13.82 15.63 -4.10
N LEU A 7 13.59 16.54 -3.17
CA LEU A 7 13.15 17.89 -3.41
C LEU A 7 14.28 18.84 -3.02
N ASN A 8 14.82 19.57 -3.99
CA ASN A 8 15.83 20.58 -3.72
C ASN A 8 15.22 21.77 -2.95
N LYS A 9 16.06 22.60 -2.32
CA LYS A 9 15.59 23.70 -1.44
C LYS A 9 14.66 24.68 -2.17
N THR A 10 14.91 24.94 -3.45
CA THR A 10 14.11 25.86 -4.27
C THR A 10 12.73 25.28 -4.53
N ASN A 11 12.65 24.02 -4.98
CA ASN A 11 11.40 23.34 -5.27
C ASN A 11 10.60 23.06 -3.99
N ALA A 12 11.26 22.77 -2.86
CA ALA A 12 10.60 22.62 -1.57
C ALA A 12 9.85 23.88 -1.15
N LYS A 13 10.49 25.04 -1.31
CA LYS A 13 9.82 26.33 -1.06
C LYS A 13 8.68 26.57 -2.05
N LYS A 14 8.92 26.41 -3.35
CA LYS A 14 7.88 26.61 -4.39
C LYS A 14 6.65 25.75 -4.14
N LEU A 15 6.86 24.48 -3.81
CA LEU A 15 5.78 23.54 -3.56
C LEU A 15 5.03 23.88 -2.29
N SER A 16 5.73 24.22 -1.20
CA SER A 16 5.11 24.68 0.04
C SER A 16 4.29 25.96 -0.17
N ASP A 17 4.80 26.92 -0.94
CA ASP A 17 4.11 28.18 -1.25
C ASP A 17 2.85 27.90 -2.08
N PHE A 18 2.93 27.06 -3.11
CA PHE A 18 1.79 26.60 -3.92
C PHE A 18 0.72 25.91 -3.06
N MET A 19 1.11 24.94 -2.24
CA MET A 19 0.18 24.19 -1.39
C MET A 19 -0.48 25.04 -0.30
N SER A 20 0.12 26.18 0.06
CA SER A 20 -0.45 27.10 1.05
C SER A 20 -1.58 27.96 0.48
N VAL A 21 -1.65 28.13 -0.84
CA VAL A 21 -2.68 28.93 -1.51
C VAL A 21 -3.75 28.09 -2.21
N GLU A 22 -3.51 26.81 -2.43
CA GLU A 22 -4.45 25.88 -3.05
C GLU A 22 -5.48 25.39 -2.01
N PRO A 23 -6.75 25.81 -2.07
CA PRO A 23 -7.75 25.51 -1.02
C PRO A 23 -8.07 24.02 -0.90
N GLN A 24 -7.79 23.24 -1.95
CA GLN A 24 -8.03 21.79 -1.98
C GLN A 24 -6.89 20.98 -1.35
N ILE A 25 -5.85 21.65 -0.86
CA ILE A 25 -4.71 21.03 -0.19
C ILE A 25 -4.72 21.44 1.28
N ARG A 26 -4.69 20.43 2.16
CA ARG A 26 -4.52 20.63 3.59
C ARG A 26 -3.04 20.48 3.93
N LEU A 27 -2.40 21.57 4.34
CA LEU A 27 -0.98 21.62 4.70
C LEU A 27 -0.80 21.75 6.22
N TRP A 28 0.16 21.03 6.81
CA TRP A 28 0.50 21.11 8.24
C TRP A 28 1.97 20.72 8.51
N ASP A 29 2.41 20.82 9.77
CA ASP A 29 3.81 20.59 10.20
C ASP A 29 4.83 21.41 9.38
N ILE A 30 4.49 22.66 9.07
CA ILE A 30 5.26 23.51 8.14
C ILE A 30 6.47 24.11 8.84
N LEU A 31 7.66 23.73 8.38
CA LEU A 31 8.96 24.28 8.75
C LEU A 31 9.80 24.46 7.46
N GLN A 32 10.92 25.17 7.54
CA GLN A 32 11.79 25.34 6.36
C GLN A 32 12.32 24.02 5.78
N THR A 33 12.44 22.99 6.61
CA THR A 33 13.00 21.67 6.25
C THR A 33 11.97 20.56 6.27
N LYS A 34 10.68 20.89 6.43
CA LYS A 34 9.63 19.90 6.63
C LYS A 34 8.25 20.44 6.26
N PHE A 35 7.43 19.62 5.63
CA PHE A 35 5.99 19.86 5.56
C PHE A 35 5.26 18.54 5.36
N LYS A 36 3.97 18.53 5.69
CA LYS A 36 3.05 17.44 5.34
C LYS A 36 1.82 18.01 4.69
N ALA A 37 1.30 17.32 3.70
CA ALA A 37 0.09 17.72 3.02
C ALA A 37 -0.83 16.53 2.74
N LYS A 38 -2.11 16.84 2.59
CA LYS A 38 -3.07 15.98 1.93
C LYS A 38 -3.78 16.75 0.83
N ALA A 39 -3.87 16.13 -0.33
CA ALA A 39 -4.46 16.72 -1.52
C ALA A 39 -5.58 15.82 -2.07
N LEU A 40 -6.33 16.36 -3.03
CA LEU A 40 -7.36 15.63 -3.79
C LEU A 40 -8.35 14.94 -2.84
N GLN A 41 -9.01 15.72 -1.99
CA GLN A 41 -9.98 15.21 -1.00
C GLN A 41 -9.38 14.12 -0.09
N GLU A 42 -8.19 14.36 0.43
CA GLU A 42 -7.45 13.45 1.33
C GLU A 42 -7.02 12.11 0.69
N LYS A 43 -7.11 11.96 -0.63
CA LYS A 43 -6.72 10.74 -1.36
C LYS A 43 -5.21 10.59 -1.54
N VAL A 44 -4.48 11.70 -1.49
CA VAL A 44 -3.02 11.74 -1.62
C VAL A 44 -2.42 12.30 -0.35
N TYR A 45 -1.44 11.59 0.20
CA TYR A 45 -0.59 12.06 1.28
C TYR A 45 0.80 12.44 0.76
N ILE A 46 1.32 13.57 1.22
CA ILE A 46 2.63 14.11 0.81
C ILE A 46 3.41 14.45 2.09
N GLU A 47 4.67 14.03 2.14
CA GLU A 47 5.58 14.33 3.24
C GLU A 47 6.94 14.73 2.69
N TYR A 48 7.45 15.87 3.14
CA TYR A 48 8.82 16.29 2.96
C TYR A 48 9.48 16.44 4.32
N ASP A 49 10.65 15.84 4.53
CA ASP A 49 11.44 15.99 5.76
C ASP A 49 12.93 15.86 5.43
N LYS A 50 13.59 17.00 5.21
CA LYS A 50 15.01 17.05 4.83
C LYS A 50 15.93 16.53 5.93
N VAL A 51 15.71 16.98 7.16
CA VAL A 51 16.58 16.64 8.30
C VAL A 51 16.55 15.13 8.55
N LYS A 52 15.35 14.54 8.51
CA LYS A 52 15.18 13.10 8.65
C LYS A 52 15.80 12.36 7.46
N ALA A 53 15.66 12.85 6.24
CA ALA A 53 16.31 12.21 5.10
C ALA A 53 17.84 12.21 5.21
N ASP A 54 18.44 13.36 5.50
CA ASP A 54 19.90 13.51 5.62
C ASP A 54 20.45 12.63 6.75
N THR A 55 19.72 12.51 7.88
CA THR A 55 20.14 11.68 9.02
C THR A 55 20.14 10.17 8.70
N TRP A 56 19.25 9.74 7.81
CA TRP A 56 19.06 8.31 7.48
C TRP A 56 19.65 7.94 6.11
N ASP A 57 20.30 8.89 5.44
CA ASP A 57 20.81 8.78 4.07
C ASP A 57 19.75 8.26 3.09
N ARG A 58 18.61 8.97 3.02
CA ARG A 58 17.44 8.59 2.21
C ARG A 58 16.87 9.79 1.46
N ARG A 59 16.03 9.49 0.46
CA ARG A 59 15.22 10.46 -0.28
C ARG A 59 14.29 11.24 0.65
N ASN A 60 14.17 12.54 0.41
CA ASN A 60 13.59 13.50 1.36
C ASN A 60 12.10 13.81 1.18
N MET A 61 11.48 13.29 0.12
CA MET A 61 10.07 13.47 -0.15
C MET A 61 9.38 12.13 -0.44
N ARG A 62 8.15 12.00 0.03
CA ARG A 62 7.29 10.82 -0.11
C ARG A 62 5.89 11.22 -0.51
N VAL A 63 5.33 10.54 -1.50
CA VAL A 63 3.95 10.71 -1.98
C VAL A 63 3.26 9.35 -1.94
N GLU A 64 2.17 9.26 -1.19
CA GLU A 64 1.41 8.02 -0.98
C GLU A 64 -0.03 8.19 -1.46
N PHE A 65 -0.50 7.25 -2.28
CA PHE A 65 -1.88 7.24 -2.77
C PHE A 65 -2.31 5.83 -3.20
N ASN A 66 -3.62 5.63 -3.28
CA ASN A 66 -4.21 4.46 -3.91
C ASN A 66 -4.63 4.83 -5.35
N PRO A 67 -3.98 4.30 -6.40
CA PRO A 67 -4.29 4.66 -7.79
C PRO A 67 -5.76 4.37 -8.15
N ASN A 68 -6.37 3.33 -7.56
CA ASN A 68 -7.77 2.97 -7.82
C ASN A 68 -8.77 3.99 -7.28
N LYS A 69 -8.33 4.97 -6.48
CA LYS A 69 -9.17 6.05 -5.95
C LYS A 69 -8.96 7.38 -6.68
N LEU A 70 -8.01 7.45 -7.60
CA LEU A 70 -7.74 8.65 -8.39
C LEU A 70 -8.36 8.53 -9.77
N THR A 71 -8.97 9.61 -10.25
CA THR A 71 -9.37 9.72 -11.66
C THR A 71 -8.13 9.97 -12.53
N HIS A 72 -8.27 9.82 -13.84
CA HIS A 72 -7.17 10.10 -14.77
C HIS A 72 -6.70 11.56 -14.69
N GLU A 73 -7.63 12.51 -14.58
CA GLU A 73 -7.31 13.94 -14.41
C GLU A 73 -6.57 14.21 -13.09
N GLU A 74 -6.97 13.55 -12.01
CA GLU A 74 -6.30 13.64 -10.71
C GLU A 74 -4.88 13.08 -10.74
N MET A 75 -4.66 11.99 -11.49
CA MET A 75 -3.33 11.44 -11.71
C MET A 75 -2.44 12.40 -12.50
N ILE A 76 -2.97 13.03 -13.57
CA ILE A 76 -2.26 14.04 -14.35
C ILE A 76 -1.92 15.24 -13.45
N TRP A 77 -2.89 15.73 -12.68
CA TRP A 77 -2.69 16.84 -11.76
C TRP A 77 -1.60 16.52 -10.73
N LEU A 78 -1.64 15.32 -10.13
CA LEU A 78 -0.65 14.89 -9.15
C LEU A 78 0.76 14.85 -9.78
N LYS A 79 0.86 14.32 -11.00
CA LYS A 79 2.12 14.26 -11.72
C LYS A 79 2.69 15.67 -11.95
N GLN A 80 1.91 16.54 -12.59
CA GLN A 80 2.36 17.86 -13.03
C GLN A 80 2.64 18.82 -11.87
N ASN A 81 1.84 18.76 -10.81
CA ASN A 81 1.91 19.75 -9.74
C ASN A 81 2.79 19.31 -8.56
N ILE A 82 3.03 18.00 -8.40
CA ILE A 82 3.78 17.46 -7.26
C ILE A 82 4.99 16.63 -7.74
N ILE A 83 4.77 15.58 -8.53
CA ILE A 83 5.82 14.59 -8.83
C ILE A 83 6.91 15.19 -9.74
N ASP A 84 6.54 16.00 -10.74
CA ASP A 84 7.50 16.58 -11.69
C ASP A 84 8.48 17.58 -11.06
N TYR A 85 8.26 17.98 -9.80
CA TYR A 85 9.21 18.78 -9.02
C TYR A 85 10.28 17.96 -8.30
N MET A 86 10.08 16.63 -8.21
CA MET A 86 11.00 15.69 -7.57
C MET A 86 12.12 15.30 -8.53
N GLU A 87 13.30 15.04 -7.96
CA GLU A 87 14.48 14.48 -8.62
C GLU A 87 14.77 13.10 -8.03
N ASP A 88 15.40 12.19 -8.78
CA ASP A 88 15.71 10.82 -8.30
C ASP A 88 14.44 10.09 -7.77
N ASP A 89 13.33 10.29 -8.48
CA ASP A 89 12.04 9.71 -8.11
C ASP A 89 11.95 8.25 -8.52
N GLY A 90 11.25 7.46 -7.71
CA GLY A 90 10.99 6.06 -8.01
C GLY A 90 10.01 5.44 -7.03
N PHE A 91 9.46 4.30 -7.42
CA PHE A 91 8.57 3.55 -6.57
C PHE A 91 9.36 2.87 -5.44
N THR A 92 8.85 2.98 -4.22
CA THR A 92 9.38 2.19 -3.07
C THR A 92 8.38 1.23 -2.50
N ARG A 93 7.12 1.32 -2.94
CA ARG A 93 6.06 0.38 -2.59
C ARG A 93 5.02 0.24 -3.69
N LEU A 94 4.74 -1.00 -4.05
CA LEU A 94 3.67 -1.40 -4.96
C LEU A 94 2.86 -2.52 -4.29
N ASP A 95 1.54 -2.35 -4.25
CA ASP A 95 0.64 -3.36 -3.69
C ASP A 95 -0.18 -3.94 -4.86
N LEU A 96 0.07 -5.21 -5.21
CA LEU A 96 -0.73 -5.94 -6.20
C LEU A 96 -1.93 -6.56 -5.50
N ALA A 97 -3.14 -6.26 -5.96
CA ALA A 97 -4.39 -6.68 -5.32
C ALA A 97 -5.25 -7.51 -6.29
N PHE A 98 -5.52 -8.75 -5.92
CA PHE A 98 -6.32 -9.70 -6.69
C PHE A 98 -7.60 -10.03 -5.91
N ASP A 99 -8.75 -9.69 -6.49
CA ASP A 99 -10.06 -9.99 -5.92
C ASP A 99 -10.58 -11.31 -6.46
N PHE A 100 -11.17 -12.12 -5.58
CA PHE A 100 -11.76 -13.41 -5.88
C PHE A 100 -13.19 -13.47 -5.33
N GLU A 101 -14.14 -13.89 -6.16
CA GLU A 101 -15.54 -14.12 -5.79
C GLU A 101 -15.75 -15.51 -5.16
N ASP A 102 -14.78 -15.99 -4.39
CA ASP A 102 -14.75 -17.31 -3.75
C ASP A 102 -14.29 -17.20 -2.29
N ASP A 103 -14.57 -18.21 -1.46
CA ASP A 103 -14.15 -18.24 -0.06
C ASP A 103 -12.71 -18.69 0.11
N LEU A 104 -11.81 -17.73 0.37
CA LEU A 104 -10.39 -18.02 0.61
C LEU A 104 -10.06 -18.32 2.10
N SER A 105 -11.08 -18.63 2.90
CA SER A 105 -10.95 -18.87 4.35
C SER A 105 -10.04 -20.06 4.71
N ASP A 106 -9.83 -21.02 3.81
CA ASP A 106 -8.92 -22.17 3.98
C ASP A 106 -7.65 -22.12 3.11
N TYR A 107 -7.46 -21.04 2.35
CA TYR A 107 -6.28 -20.83 1.50
C TYR A 107 -5.10 -20.21 2.24
N TYR A 108 -3.88 -20.60 1.88
CA TYR A 108 -2.65 -20.08 2.46
C TYR A 108 -1.60 -19.79 1.40
N ALA A 109 -0.81 -18.75 1.64
CA ALA A 109 0.39 -18.48 0.85
C ALA A 109 1.58 -19.23 1.44
N MET A 110 2.33 -19.92 0.58
CA MET A 110 3.63 -20.50 0.89
C MET A 110 4.63 -20.00 -0.14
N THR A 111 5.83 -19.76 0.36
CA THR A 111 6.98 -19.42 -0.46
C THR A 111 8.07 -20.45 -0.28
N ASP A 112 9.03 -20.52 -1.21
CA ASP A 112 10.19 -21.42 -1.08
C ASP A 112 10.92 -21.25 0.26
N LYS A 113 10.92 -20.04 0.80
CA LYS A 113 11.41 -19.73 2.15
C LYS A 113 10.27 -19.82 3.16
N ALA A 114 10.55 -20.42 4.31
CA ALA A 114 9.62 -20.43 5.43
C ALA A 114 9.40 -18.99 5.96
N VAL A 115 8.15 -18.54 6.00
CA VAL A 115 7.77 -17.21 6.49
C VAL A 115 6.86 -17.30 7.71
N LYS A 116 6.90 -16.27 8.55
CA LYS A 116 5.96 -16.14 9.68
C LYS A 116 4.52 -16.00 9.16
N LYS A 117 3.57 -16.58 9.88
CA LYS A 117 2.14 -16.51 9.58
C LYS A 117 1.39 -15.95 10.78
N THR A 118 0.47 -15.02 10.53
CA THR A 118 -0.48 -14.50 11.54
C THR A 118 -1.88 -14.60 10.99
N VAL A 119 -2.83 -15.09 11.79
CA VAL A 119 -4.25 -15.20 11.39
C VAL A 119 -5.11 -14.48 12.40
N PHE A 120 -5.98 -13.60 11.91
CA PHE A 120 -7.00 -12.90 12.68
C PHE A 120 -8.34 -13.58 12.44
N TYR A 121 -9.01 -13.89 13.54
CA TYR A 121 -10.29 -14.58 13.53
C TYR A 121 -11.39 -13.63 13.98
N GLY A 122 -12.53 -13.70 13.31
CA GLY A 122 -13.75 -13.01 13.70
C GLY A 122 -14.35 -13.60 14.97
N ARG A 123 -15.38 -12.93 15.50
CA ARG A 123 -16.14 -13.42 16.67
C ARG A 123 -16.83 -14.76 16.44
N ASN A 124 -17.08 -15.11 15.18
CA ASN A 124 -17.64 -16.39 14.75
C ASN A 124 -16.58 -17.52 14.67
N GLY A 125 -15.32 -17.24 14.99
CA GLY A 125 -14.21 -18.19 14.92
C GLY A 125 -13.69 -18.45 13.50
N LYS A 126 -14.18 -17.76 12.47
CA LYS A 126 -13.70 -17.89 11.09
C LYS A 126 -12.49 -16.99 10.85
N PRO A 127 -11.49 -17.41 10.06
CA PRO A 127 -10.42 -16.52 9.60
C PRO A 127 -11.01 -15.34 8.82
N GLU A 128 -10.56 -14.12 9.12
CA GLU A 128 -10.95 -12.91 8.39
C GLU A 128 -9.76 -12.28 7.68
N THR A 129 -8.56 -12.38 8.25
CA THR A 129 -7.33 -11.82 7.69
C THR A 129 -6.15 -12.71 8.01
N LYS A 130 -5.33 -13.02 7.00
CA LYS A 130 -4.12 -13.83 7.11
C LYS A 130 -2.94 -13.06 6.57
N TYR A 131 -1.86 -13.01 7.33
CA TYR A 131 -0.61 -12.37 6.98
C TYR A 131 0.49 -13.41 6.83
N PHE A 132 1.30 -13.27 5.78
CA PHE A 132 2.46 -14.11 5.50
C PHE A 132 3.69 -13.23 5.28
N GLY A 133 4.72 -13.46 6.09
CA GLY A 133 5.89 -12.58 6.20
C GLY A 133 5.74 -11.54 7.31
N VAL A 134 6.61 -10.52 7.27
CA VAL A 134 6.62 -9.40 8.22
C VAL A 134 6.29 -8.12 7.45
N ARG A 135 5.53 -7.20 8.04
CA ARG A 135 5.11 -5.99 7.32
C ARG A 135 6.29 -5.17 6.76
N ASP A 136 7.45 -5.18 7.41
CA ASP A 136 8.63 -4.41 6.97
C ASP A 136 9.59 -5.18 6.03
N SER A 137 9.23 -6.40 5.61
CA SER A 137 10.01 -7.12 4.58
C SER A 137 9.71 -6.61 3.17
N ASP A 138 10.60 -6.95 2.23
CA ASP A 138 10.49 -6.52 0.82
C ASP A 138 9.27 -7.10 0.11
N ARG A 139 8.76 -8.24 0.59
CA ARG A 139 7.48 -8.81 0.18
C ARG A 139 6.65 -9.17 1.42
N PHE A 140 5.38 -8.80 1.41
CA PHE A 140 4.42 -9.11 2.46
C PHE A 140 3.07 -9.46 1.84
N ILE A 141 2.48 -10.59 2.23
CA ILE A 141 1.27 -11.11 1.60
C ILE A 141 0.11 -11.09 2.59
N ARG A 142 -1.05 -10.66 2.10
CA ARG A 142 -2.31 -10.65 2.85
C ARG A 142 -3.36 -11.43 2.08
N ILE A 143 -4.07 -12.31 2.76
CA ILE A 143 -5.29 -12.95 2.26
C ILE A 143 -6.39 -12.58 3.23
N TYR A 144 -7.42 -11.85 2.79
CA TYR A 144 -8.44 -11.34 3.70
C TYR A 144 -9.82 -11.26 3.07
N ASN A 145 -10.83 -11.33 3.94
CA ASN A 145 -12.23 -11.20 3.57
C ASN A 145 -12.53 -9.72 3.25
N LYS A 146 -12.48 -9.39 1.96
CA LYS A 146 -12.67 -8.02 1.47
C LYS A 146 -14.11 -7.55 1.66
N LYS A 147 -15.08 -8.47 1.58
CA LYS A 147 -16.49 -8.18 1.87
C LYS A 147 -16.68 -7.71 3.31
N GLN A 148 -16.10 -8.43 4.27
CA GLN A 148 -16.18 -8.07 5.68
C GLN A 148 -15.47 -6.73 5.95
N GLU A 149 -14.27 -6.55 5.42
CA GLU A 149 -13.52 -5.29 5.56
C GLU A 149 -14.28 -4.08 5.01
N ARG A 150 -14.98 -4.21 3.89
CA ARG A 150 -15.85 -3.15 3.35
C ARG A 150 -17.06 -2.85 4.23
N LYS A 151 -17.71 -3.90 4.76
CA LYS A 151 -18.84 -3.73 5.70
C LYS A 151 -18.42 -2.97 6.95
N ASP A 152 -17.26 -3.30 7.50
CA ASP A 152 -16.73 -2.65 8.71
C ASP A 152 -16.37 -1.18 8.46
N ASN A 153 -15.97 -0.83 7.23
CA ASN A 153 -15.64 0.53 6.82
C ASN A 153 -16.84 1.34 6.29
N ALA A 154 -18.08 0.86 6.49
CA ALA A 154 -19.33 1.49 6.03
C ALA A 154 -19.39 1.77 4.51
N ASP A 155 -18.69 0.94 3.73
CA ASP A 155 -18.69 1.00 2.27
C ASP A 155 -19.86 0.19 1.68
N VAL A 156 -20.23 0.48 0.43
CA VAL A 156 -21.43 -0.01 -0.29
C VAL A 156 -21.65 -1.53 -0.15
N GLU A 157 -22.92 -1.94 -0.14
CA GLU A 157 -23.33 -3.35 -0.10
C GLU A 157 -22.75 -4.14 -1.30
N VAL A 158 -21.94 -5.16 -0.99
CA VAL A 158 -21.31 -6.02 -1.99
C VAL A 158 -22.28 -7.14 -2.38
N VAL A 159 -22.66 -7.19 -3.67
CA VAL A 159 -23.63 -8.14 -4.22
C VAL A 159 -23.13 -9.60 -4.16
N PHE A 160 -21.82 -9.81 -4.28
CA PHE A 160 -21.21 -11.15 -4.29
C PHE A 160 -21.38 -11.86 -2.95
N GLU A 161 -21.63 -13.18 -2.98
CA GLU A 161 -21.74 -14.01 -1.78
C GLU A 161 -20.43 -13.99 -0.98
N HIS A 162 -19.32 -14.24 -1.67
CA HIS A 162 -17.96 -14.15 -1.17
C HIS A 162 -17.18 -13.07 -1.93
N LEU A 163 -16.32 -12.35 -1.21
CA LEU A 163 -15.32 -11.48 -1.83
C LEU A 163 -14.07 -11.49 -0.95
N TRP A 164 -13.02 -12.12 -1.45
CA TRP A 164 -11.72 -12.20 -0.79
C TRP A 164 -10.65 -11.54 -1.65
N ARG A 165 -9.63 -11.00 -0.99
CA ARG A 165 -8.50 -10.38 -1.67
C ARG A 165 -7.19 -11.04 -1.26
N VAL A 166 -6.38 -11.37 -2.26
CA VAL A 166 -4.95 -11.61 -2.10
C VAL A 166 -4.22 -10.32 -2.45
N GLU A 167 -3.45 -9.80 -1.51
CA GLU A 167 -2.65 -8.58 -1.68
C GLU A 167 -1.17 -8.89 -1.47
N VAL A 168 -0.34 -8.60 -2.48
CA VAL A 168 1.11 -8.75 -2.44
C VAL A 168 1.72 -7.35 -2.38
N GLU A 169 2.18 -6.98 -1.20
CA GLU A 169 2.89 -5.72 -0.94
C GLU A 169 4.38 -5.93 -1.21
N LEU A 170 4.89 -5.25 -2.23
CA LEU A 170 6.28 -5.21 -2.66
C LEU A 170 6.90 -3.90 -2.21
N LYS A 171 8.13 -3.94 -1.69
CA LYS A 171 8.88 -2.78 -1.20
C LYS A 171 10.32 -2.81 -1.67
N ARG A 172 10.97 -1.64 -1.63
CA ARG A 172 12.39 -1.46 -1.99
C ARG A 172 12.62 -2.04 -3.40
N ASP A 173 13.71 -2.78 -3.60
CA ASP A 173 14.12 -3.30 -4.89
C ASP A 173 13.14 -4.35 -5.46
N MET A 174 12.31 -4.99 -4.61
CA MET A 174 11.30 -5.96 -5.09
C MET A 174 10.21 -5.32 -5.95
N VAL A 175 10.08 -3.98 -5.94
CA VAL A 175 9.12 -3.29 -6.80
C VAL A 175 9.49 -3.43 -8.27
N ASP A 176 10.77 -3.50 -8.60
CA ASP A 176 11.24 -3.64 -10.00
C ASP A 176 11.00 -5.06 -10.56
N TYR A 177 10.78 -6.03 -9.68
CA TYR A 177 10.52 -7.45 -10.01
C TYR A 177 9.03 -7.81 -9.92
N TRP A 178 8.13 -6.83 -9.96
CA TRP A 178 6.69 -7.06 -9.76
C TRP A 178 6.09 -8.05 -10.78
N ASN A 179 6.62 -8.08 -12.00
CA ASN A 179 6.19 -8.98 -13.08
C ASN A 179 6.55 -10.45 -12.82
N ASP A 180 7.60 -10.70 -12.04
CA ASP A 180 8.12 -12.05 -11.73
C ASP A 180 7.94 -12.43 -10.25
N CYS A 181 7.21 -11.63 -9.47
CA CYS A 181 7.12 -11.77 -8.02
C CYS A 181 6.33 -13.00 -7.53
N PHE A 182 5.75 -13.76 -8.46
CA PHE A 182 4.95 -14.96 -8.20
C PHE A 182 5.73 -16.28 -8.36
N ASN A 183 6.96 -16.24 -8.88
CA ASN A 183 7.69 -17.46 -9.26
C ASN A 183 7.90 -18.44 -8.10
N ASP A 184 8.09 -17.93 -6.89
CA ASP A 184 8.23 -18.72 -5.66
C ASP A 184 7.00 -18.60 -4.74
N LEU A 185 5.87 -18.06 -5.23
CA LEU A 185 4.64 -17.89 -4.45
C LEU A 185 3.58 -18.90 -4.88
N HIS A 186 3.21 -19.78 -3.96
CA HIS A 186 2.14 -20.74 -4.13
C HIS A 186 0.99 -20.44 -3.18
N ILE A 187 -0.23 -20.36 -3.72
CA ILE A 187 -1.46 -20.23 -2.94
C ILE A 187 -2.19 -21.57 -3.03
N PHE A 188 -2.44 -22.20 -1.89
CA PHE A 188 -3.04 -23.53 -1.82
C PHE A 188 -4.09 -23.61 -0.72
N GLU A 189 -5.09 -24.45 -0.96
CA GLU A 189 -6.12 -24.81 0.02
C GLU A 189 -5.62 -25.97 0.89
N THR A 190 -5.86 -25.92 2.20
CA THR A 190 -5.53 -27.05 3.06
C THR A 190 -6.57 -28.15 2.93
N CYS A 191 -6.18 -29.32 2.43
CA CYS A 191 -7.01 -30.52 2.55
C CYS A 191 -7.04 -31.00 4.01
N VAL A 192 -8.23 -31.06 4.61
CA VAL A 192 -8.43 -31.74 5.90
C VAL A 192 -8.37 -33.25 5.67
N GLY A 193 -7.16 -33.81 5.72
CA GLY A 193 -6.95 -35.25 5.70
C GLY A 193 -7.42 -35.86 7.02
N TYR A 194 -8.52 -36.62 7.01
CA TYR A 194 -8.87 -37.51 8.11
C TYR A 194 -7.80 -38.60 8.24
N PHE A 195 -6.83 -38.41 9.13
CA PHE A 195 -5.99 -39.51 9.59
C PHE A 195 -6.85 -40.42 10.48
N ARG A 196 -7.44 -41.46 9.88
CA ARG A 196 -7.85 -42.64 10.65
C ARG A 196 -6.57 -43.28 11.20
N LYS A 197 -6.35 -43.18 12.51
CA LYS A 197 -5.46 -44.10 13.21
C LYS A 197 -6.07 -45.50 13.06
N ASN A 198 -5.34 -46.39 12.39
CA ASN A 198 -5.60 -47.84 12.45
C ASN A 198 -5.31 -48.34 13.86
#